data_AF-A0A9W6V8C7-F1
#
_entry.id   AF-A0A9W6V8C7-F1
#
_cell.length_a   1.000
_cell.length_b   1.000
_cell.length_c   1.000
_cell.angle_alpha   90.00
_cell.angle_beta   90.00
_cell.angle_gamma   90.00
#
_symmetry.space_group_name_H-M   'P 1'
#
loop_
_entity.id
_entity.type
_entity.pdbx_description
1 polymer ?
#
loop_
_entity_poly.entity_id
_entity_poly.type
_entity_poly.pdbx_seq_one_letter_code
_entity_poly.pdbx_strand_id
1 'polypeptide(L)'
;MAVCGSKRTEDGKPCRTPVTRRGKRCRAHTWYGLLFSKPTPVLPRQTPRAQRTPMRAATRTEGVRIATEQWQAIVAARARLVIPADTWQALTTADASSTCTRFAQLAAADDAATRAQAPGPVALEVTRHIAQRHDDLGTDDLLPRSLRVLGVYLCAAEARDLGDCRCLRDLIDDHGLAEAKHVLQGAMSDLAASGPTR
;
A
#
# COMPACT_ATOMS: atom_id res chain seq x y z
N MET A 1 32.58 -25.94 26.51
CA MET A 1 32.29 -25.74 25.07
C MET A 1 33.06 -24.53 24.57
N ALA A 2 33.63 -24.56 23.36
CA ALA A 2 34.35 -23.43 22.78
C ALA A 2 33.42 -22.58 21.88
N VAL A 3 33.76 -21.32 21.64
CA VAL A 3 33.00 -20.40 20.76
C VAL A 3 33.77 -20.07 19.49
N CYS A 4 33.02 -19.79 18.42
CA CYS A 4 33.57 -19.46 17.11
C CYS A 4 34.56 -18.29 17.16
N GLY A 5 35.76 -18.49 16.62
CA GLY A 5 36.84 -17.50 16.64
C GLY A 5 36.71 -16.31 15.67
N SER A 6 35.56 -16.14 15.00
CA SER A 6 35.36 -15.03 14.04
C SER A 6 35.08 -13.72 14.78
N LYS A 7 35.86 -12.68 14.48
CA LYS A 7 35.70 -11.32 15.02
C LYS A 7 34.65 -10.48 14.30
N ARG A 8 34.05 -10.97 13.21
CA ARG A 8 33.08 -10.21 12.41
C ARG A 8 31.87 -11.08 12.10
N THR A 9 30.74 -10.80 12.73
CA THR A 9 29.42 -10.97 12.12
C THR A 9 29.10 -9.76 11.23
N GLU A 10 28.01 -9.80 10.49
CA GLU A 10 27.53 -8.70 9.64
C GLU A 10 27.38 -7.38 10.44
N ASP A 11 26.93 -7.47 11.70
CA ASP A 11 26.82 -6.33 12.64
C ASP A 11 28.13 -5.95 13.36
N GLY A 12 29.28 -6.48 12.95
CA GLY A 12 30.58 -6.19 13.58
C GLY A 12 30.79 -6.79 14.98
N LYS A 13 29.88 -7.64 15.46
CA LYS A 13 29.96 -8.30 16.77
C LYS A 13 30.73 -9.64 16.69
N PRO A 14 31.32 -10.13 17.79
CA PRO A 14 31.97 -11.45 17.82
C PRO A 14 30.93 -12.58 17.76
N CYS A 15 31.20 -13.59 16.93
CA CYS A 15 30.32 -14.73 16.74
C CYS A 15 30.32 -15.64 17.99
N ARG A 16 29.14 -15.91 18.57
CA ARG A 16 29.00 -16.73 19.80
C ARG A 16 28.58 -18.18 19.56
N THR A 17 28.52 -18.63 18.31
CA THR A 17 28.11 -20.00 17.98
C THR A 17 29.07 -21.03 18.60
N PRO A 18 28.56 -22.08 19.27
CA PRO A 18 29.39 -23.12 19.86
C PRO A 18 30.13 -23.92 18.78
N VAL A 19 31.38 -24.28 19.06
CA VAL A 19 32.25 -25.07 18.20
C VAL A 19 32.95 -26.16 19.00
N THR A 20 33.40 -27.19 18.29
CA THR A 20 34.01 -28.37 18.89
C THR A 20 35.37 -28.09 19.53
N ARG A 21 36.13 -27.10 19.05
CA ARG A 21 37.46 -26.72 19.58
C ARG A 21 37.73 -25.22 19.44
N ARG A 22 38.51 -24.65 20.37
CA ARG A 22 38.92 -23.23 20.37
C ARG A 22 39.70 -22.90 19.09
N GLY A 23 39.39 -21.76 18.47
CA GLY A 23 40.02 -21.33 17.21
C GLY A 23 39.32 -21.82 15.94
N LYS A 24 38.37 -22.77 16.02
CA LYS A 24 37.55 -23.15 14.87
C LYS A 24 36.47 -22.10 14.57
N ARG A 25 36.10 -21.99 13.30
CA ARG A 25 34.98 -21.18 12.82
C ARG A 25 33.74 -22.07 12.68
N CYS A 26 32.57 -21.53 13.01
CA CYS A 26 31.31 -22.22 12.74
C CYS A 26 31.06 -22.33 11.23
N ARG A 27 30.15 -23.22 10.80
CA ARG A 27 29.87 -23.49 9.39
C ARG A 27 29.58 -22.21 8.58
N ALA A 28 28.85 -21.26 9.16
CA ALA A 28 28.55 -19.95 8.55
C ALA A 28 29.80 -19.09 8.27
N HIS A 29 30.92 -19.32 8.97
CA HIS A 29 32.18 -18.59 8.80
C HIS A 29 33.30 -19.47 8.21
N THR A 30 32.95 -20.62 7.62
CA THR A 30 33.87 -21.39 6.77
C THR A 30 33.74 -20.93 5.32
N TRP A 31 34.78 -21.12 4.51
CA TRP A 31 34.74 -20.71 3.09
C TRP A 31 33.59 -21.41 2.32
N TYR A 32 33.29 -22.67 2.67
CA TYR A 32 32.09 -23.38 2.19
C TYR A 32 30.77 -22.73 2.62
N GLY A 33 30.70 -22.09 3.80
CA GLY A 33 29.50 -21.38 4.23
C GLY A 33 29.22 -20.11 3.42
N LEU A 34 30.26 -19.42 2.94
CA LEU A 34 30.13 -18.19 2.16
C LEU A 34 29.67 -18.44 0.72
N LEU A 35 30.03 -19.58 0.13
CA LEU A 35 29.64 -19.95 -1.25
C LEU A 35 28.22 -20.52 -1.38
N PHE A 36 27.66 -21.05 -0.29
CA PHE A 36 26.34 -21.69 -0.29
C PHE A 36 25.31 -21.01 0.64
N SER A 37 25.64 -19.84 1.16
CA SER A 37 24.65 -19.00 1.85
C SER A 37 23.70 -18.43 0.80
N LYS A 38 22.54 -19.09 0.62
CA LYS A 38 21.41 -18.49 -0.08
C LYS A 38 21.12 -17.13 0.58
N PRO A 39 20.88 -16.06 -0.19
CA PRO A 39 20.46 -14.79 0.40
C PRO A 39 19.24 -15.06 1.26
N THR A 40 19.38 -14.87 2.56
CA THR A 40 18.25 -14.89 3.48
C THR A 40 17.29 -13.82 2.97
N PRO A 41 16.04 -14.16 2.60
CA PRO A 41 15.08 -13.11 2.30
C PRO A 41 15.02 -12.21 3.52
N VAL A 42 15.26 -10.91 3.32
CA VAL A 42 15.04 -9.88 4.33
C VAL A 42 13.58 -10.02 4.74
N LEU A 43 13.32 -10.71 5.84
CA LEU A 43 12.00 -10.77 6.40
C LEU A 43 11.63 -9.32 6.75
N PRO A 44 10.53 -8.78 6.20
CA PRO A 44 10.13 -7.42 6.50
C PRO A 44 10.02 -7.32 8.02
N ARG A 45 10.69 -6.29 8.57
CA ARG A 45 10.72 -5.94 9.98
C ARG A 45 9.30 -6.07 10.54
N GLN A 46 9.04 -7.11 11.31
CA GLN A 46 7.72 -7.32 11.91
C GLN A 46 7.50 -6.16 12.89
N THR A 47 6.65 -5.21 12.50
CA THR A 47 6.18 -4.17 13.40
C THR A 47 5.53 -4.85 14.61
N PRO A 48 5.85 -4.42 15.85
CA PRO A 48 5.29 -5.03 17.05
C PRO A 48 3.76 -5.02 16.97
N ARG A 49 3.14 -6.20 17.15
CA ARG A 49 1.68 -6.39 17.11
C ARG A 49 0.90 -5.40 18.00
N ALA A 50 1.53 -4.88 19.05
CA ALA A 50 0.98 -3.87 19.94
C ALA A 50 0.75 -2.49 19.28
N GLN A 51 1.48 -2.11 18.23
CA GLN A 51 1.26 -0.86 17.49
C GLN A 51 0.09 -0.94 16.49
N ARG A 52 -0.32 -2.14 16.06
CA ARG A 52 -1.42 -2.30 15.08
C ARG A 52 -2.81 -2.06 15.69
N THR A 53 -3.02 -2.41 16.95
CA THR A 53 -4.31 -2.20 17.66
C THR A 53 -4.68 -0.71 17.81
N PRO A 54 -3.79 0.20 18.28
CA PRO A 54 -4.12 1.61 18.37
C PRO A 54 -4.35 2.23 16.98
N MET A 55 -3.61 1.78 15.97
CA MET A 55 -3.78 2.26 14.61
C MET A 55 -5.15 1.90 14.04
N ARG A 56 -5.62 0.65 14.20
CA ARG A 56 -6.96 0.24 13.73
C ARG A 56 -8.08 1.05 14.40
N ALA A 57 -7.96 1.33 15.71
CA ALA A 57 -8.92 2.15 16.44
C ALA A 57 -8.89 3.62 15.98
N ALA A 58 -7.71 4.18 15.74
CA ALA A 58 -7.54 5.52 15.20
C ALA A 58 -8.09 5.62 13.77
N THR A 59 -7.78 4.66 12.90
CA THR A 59 -8.29 4.56 11.52
C THR A 59 -9.81 4.48 11.49
N ARG A 60 -10.43 3.69 12.38
CA ARG A 60 -11.88 3.62 12.49
C ARG A 60 -12.47 4.98 12.87
N THR A 61 -11.93 5.62 13.91
CA THR A 61 -12.46 6.87 14.45
C THR A 61 -12.31 8.03 13.46
N GLU A 62 -11.10 8.20 12.91
CA GLU A 62 -10.81 9.29 11.98
C GLU A 62 -11.36 9.01 10.58
N GLY A 63 -11.35 7.75 10.13
CA GLY A 63 -11.95 7.35 8.86
C GLY A 63 -13.43 7.71 8.79
N VAL A 64 -14.21 7.43 9.85
CA VAL A 64 -15.63 7.79 9.92
C VAL A 64 -15.86 9.31 9.89
N ARG A 65 -14.98 10.09 10.52
CA ARG A 65 -15.07 11.56 10.51
C ARG A 65 -14.81 12.16 9.13
N ILE A 66 -14.02 11.49 8.31
CA ILE A 66 -13.62 11.99 6.99
C ILE A 66 -14.57 11.48 5.91
N ALA A 67 -14.89 10.19 5.91
CA ALA A 67 -15.71 9.52 4.89
C ALA A 67 -17.22 9.74 5.07
N THR A 68 -17.59 10.97 5.39
CA THR A 68 -18.98 11.45 5.49
C THR A 68 -19.73 11.28 4.17
N GLU A 69 -21.07 11.31 4.21
CA GLU A 69 -21.89 11.28 2.98
C GLU A 69 -21.54 12.41 2.01
N GLN A 70 -21.25 13.61 2.53
CA GLN A 70 -20.79 14.74 1.71
C GLN A 70 -19.47 14.43 1.01
N TRP A 71 -18.51 13.84 1.73
CA TRP A 71 -17.24 13.41 1.15
C TRP A 71 -17.46 12.35 0.06
N GLN A 72 -18.31 11.36 0.33
CA GLN A 72 -18.64 10.31 -0.64
C GLN A 72 -19.25 10.90 -1.91
N ALA A 73 -20.18 11.87 -1.78
CA ALA A 73 -20.78 12.57 -2.91
C ALA A 73 -19.74 13.34 -3.74
N ILE A 74 -18.78 14.01 -3.10
CA ILE A 74 -17.68 14.72 -3.78
C ILE A 74 -16.81 13.74 -4.55
N VAL A 75 -16.37 12.65 -3.93
CA VAL A 75 -15.53 11.64 -4.59
C VAL A 75 -16.29 11.01 -5.76
N ALA A 76 -17.55 10.63 -5.58
CA ALA A 76 -18.37 10.06 -6.65
C ALA A 76 -18.56 11.02 -7.83
N ALA A 77 -18.82 12.31 -7.55
CA ALA A 77 -18.96 13.32 -8.59
C ALA A 77 -17.68 13.49 -9.41
N ARG A 78 -16.52 13.56 -8.73
CA ARG A 78 -15.21 13.71 -9.38
C ARG A 78 -14.79 12.46 -10.15
N ALA A 79 -15.01 11.29 -9.57
CA ALA A 79 -14.71 10.02 -10.22
C ALA A 79 -15.48 9.86 -11.54
N ARG A 80 -16.76 10.28 -11.58
CA ARG A 80 -17.60 10.27 -12.80
C ARG A 80 -17.14 11.24 -13.90
N LEU A 81 -16.28 12.21 -13.61
CA LEU A 81 -15.68 13.07 -14.65
C LEU A 81 -14.57 12.36 -15.42
N VAL A 82 -13.98 11.31 -14.84
CA VAL A 82 -12.78 10.63 -15.38
C VAL A 82 -13.11 9.19 -15.79
N ILE A 83 -14.01 8.54 -15.05
CA ILE A 83 -14.38 7.14 -15.27
C ILE A 83 -15.69 7.11 -16.08
N PRO A 84 -15.74 6.40 -17.22
CA PRO A 84 -16.97 6.18 -17.98
C PRO A 84 -18.11 5.61 -17.12
N ALA A 85 -19.35 5.97 -17.47
CA ALA A 85 -20.51 5.66 -16.65
C ALA A 85 -20.74 4.14 -16.43
N ASP A 86 -20.49 3.33 -17.45
CA ASP A 86 -20.55 1.88 -17.43
C ASP A 86 -19.45 1.29 -16.51
N THR A 87 -18.21 1.77 -16.64
CA THR A 87 -17.10 1.37 -15.76
C THR A 87 -17.36 1.78 -14.31
N TRP A 88 -17.94 2.96 -14.06
CA TRP A 88 -18.32 3.42 -12.73
C TRP A 88 -19.44 2.56 -12.12
N GLN A 89 -20.44 2.19 -12.92
CA GLN A 89 -21.51 1.29 -12.48
C GLN A 89 -20.96 -0.11 -12.16
N ALA A 90 -20.08 -0.65 -13.00
CA ALA A 90 -19.41 -1.92 -12.72
C ALA A 90 -18.55 -1.85 -11.44
N LEU A 91 -17.89 -0.71 -11.20
CA LEU A 91 -17.08 -0.49 -10.00
C LEU A 91 -17.92 -0.47 -8.73
N THR A 92 -19.03 0.26 -8.74
CA THR A 92 -19.90 0.44 -7.57
C THR A 92 -20.79 -0.77 -7.27
N THR A 93 -20.87 -1.73 -8.18
CA THR A 93 -21.57 -3.01 -7.98
C THR A 93 -20.62 -4.18 -7.67
N ALA A 94 -19.31 -3.98 -7.81
CA ALA A 94 -18.31 -4.96 -7.44
C ALA A 94 -18.11 -4.98 -5.91
N ASP A 95 -17.69 -6.14 -5.38
CA ASP A 95 -17.34 -6.27 -3.96
C ASP A 95 -16.24 -5.27 -3.56
N ALA A 96 -16.56 -4.34 -2.64
CA ALA A 96 -15.63 -3.29 -2.25
C ALA A 96 -14.33 -3.84 -1.62
N SER A 97 -14.39 -4.96 -0.91
CA SER A 97 -13.22 -5.52 -0.20
C SER A 97 -12.13 -5.98 -1.17
N SER A 98 -12.53 -6.77 -2.14
CA SER A 98 -11.67 -7.29 -3.19
C SER A 98 -11.20 -6.16 -4.11
N THR A 99 -12.09 -5.23 -4.46
CA THR A 99 -11.75 -4.09 -5.32
C THR A 99 -10.78 -3.13 -4.64
N CYS A 100 -10.99 -2.77 -3.38
CA CYS A 100 -10.02 -1.98 -2.61
C CYS A 100 -8.68 -2.73 -2.51
N THR A 101 -8.69 -4.05 -2.26
CA THR A 101 -7.42 -4.82 -2.25
C THR A 101 -6.67 -4.71 -3.57
N ARG A 102 -7.38 -4.74 -4.70
CA ARG A 102 -6.79 -4.58 -6.03
C ARG A 102 -6.26 -3.17 -6.25
N PHE A 103 -6.99 -2.14 -5.86
CA PHE A 103 -6.48 -0.76 -5.94
C PHE A 103 -5.24 -0.54 -5.07
N ALA A 104 -5.21 -1.11 -3.87
CA ALA A 104 -4.03 -1.07 -3.01
C ALA A 104 -2.82 -1.75 -3.67
N GLN A 105 -3.02 -2.90 -4.31
CA GLN A 105 -1.96 -3.59 -5.07
C GLN A 105 -1.48 -2.78 -6.28
N LEU A 106 -2.41 -2.21 -7.05
CA LEU A 106 -2.10 -1.37 -8.20
C LEU A 106 -1.37 -0.09 -7.81
N ALA A 107 -1.75 0.52 -6.68
CA ALA A 107 -1.08 1.70 -6.13
C ALA A 107 0.33 1.39 -5.60
N ALA A 108 0.60 0.15 -5.18
CA ALA A 108 1.91 -0.28 -4.72
C ALA A 108 2.81 -0.81 -5.86
N ALA A 109 2.29 -0.96 -7.07
CA ALA A 109 3.06 -1.45 -8.20
C ALA A 109 3.92 -0.32 -8.81
N ASP A 110 5.24 -0.48 -8.71
CA ASP A 110 6.23 0.49 -9.17
C ASP A 110 6.27 0.66 -10.69
N ASP A 111 5.87 -0.38 -11.44
CA ASP A 111 5.94 -0.39 -12.89
C ASP A 111 4.63 -0.80 -13.57
N ALA A 112 4.49 -0.37 -14.84
CA ALA A 112 3.29 -0.60 -15.64
C ALA A 112 3.06 -2.08 -15.98
N ALA A 113 4.13 -2.89 -16.10
CA ALA A 113 4.01 -4.32 -16.43
C ALA A 113 3.44 -5.10 -15.24
N THR A 114 3.82 -4.74 -14.01
CA THR A 114 3.25 -5.28 -12.78
C THR A 114 1.77 -4.89 -12.65
N ARG A 115 1.40 -3.66 -13.00
CA ARG A 115 -0.02 -3.23 -13.01
C ARG A 115 -0.85 -4.00 -14.03
N ALA A 116 -0.33 -4.23 -15.23
CA ALA A 116 -1.04 -4.96 -16.28
C ALA A 116 -1.37 -6.41 -15.91
N GLN A 117 -0.63 -6.99 -14.96
CA GLN A 117 -0.84 -8.35 -14.46
C GLN A 117 -1.79 -8.43 -13.26
N ALA A 118 -2.25 -7.29 -12.72
CA ALA A 118 -3.10 -7.30 -11.54
C ALA A 118 -4.47 -7.91 -11.85
N PRO A 119 -5.00 -8.82 -11.00
CA PRO A 119 -6.28 -9.46 -11.26
C PRO A 119 -7.45 -8.47 -11.07
N GLY A 120 -8.47 -8.57 -11.93
CA GLY A 120 -9.75 -7.86 -11.79
C GLY A 120 -10.00 -6.84 -12.89
N PRO A 121 -10.88 -7.13 -13.86
CA PRO A 121 -11.04 -6.30 -15.06
C PRO A 121 -11.53 -4.88 -14.74
N VAL A 122 -12.44 -4.74 -13.77
CA VAL A 122 -13.01 -3.43 -13.40
C VAL A 122 -11.97 -2.51 -12.75
N ALA A 123 -11.15 -3.03 -11.82
CA ALA A 123 -10.12 -2.23 -11.17
C ALA A 123 -9.05 -1.77 -12.18
N LEU A 124 -8.65 -2.66 -13.09
CA LEU A 124 -7.72 -2.33 -14.18
C LEU A 124 -8.27 -1.26 -15.12
N GLU A 125 -9.54 -1.38 -15.53
CA GLU A 125 -10.20 -0.41 -16.41
C GLU A 125 -10.23 0.98 -15.77
N VAL A 126 -10.66 1.04 -14.50
CA VAL A 126 -10.65 2.29 -13.72
C VAL A 126 -9.25 2.87 -13.62
N THR A 127 -8.24 2.05 -13.31
CA THR A 127 -6.85 2.48 -13.25
C THR A 127 -6.37 3.02 -14.59
N ARG A 128 -6.76 2.43 -15.72
CA ARG A 128 -6.40 2.92 -17.05
C ARG A 128 -6.97 4.31 -17.32
N HIS A 129 -8.26 4.52 -17.06
CA HIS A 129 -8.88 5.84 -17.25
C HIS A 129 -8.24 6.92 -16.38
N ILE A 130 -7.94 6.61 -15.12
CA ILE A 130 -7.29 7.55 -14.19
C ILE A 130 -5.85 7.80 -14.60
N ALA A 131 -5.10 6.77 -15.00
CA ALA A 131 -3.73 6.89 -15.47
C ALA A 131 -3.66 7.78 -16.72
N GLN A 132 -4.54 7.52 -17.70
CA GLN A 132 -4.63 8.35 -18.91
C GLN A 132 -4.91 9.82 -18.56
N ARG A 133 -5.80 10.06 -17.60
CA ARG A 133 -6.08 11.43 -17.15
C ARG A 133 -4.88 12.09 -16.46
N HIS A 134 -4.11 11.35 -15.68
CA HIS A 134 -2.92 11.87 -15.03
C HIS A 134 -1.80 12.15 -16.04
N ASP A 135 -1.64 11.29 -17.05
CA ASP A 135 -0.70 11.48 -18.17
C ASP A 135 -1.04 12.76 -18.96
N ASP A 136 -2.32 12.96 -19.29
CA ASP A 136 -2.81 14.19 -19.95
C ASP A 136 -2.50 15.48 -19.15
N LEU A 137 -2.34 15.36 -17.83
CA LEU A 137 -2.08 16.47 -16.91
C LEU A 137 -0.62 16.56 -16.43
N GLY A 138 0.23 15.59 -16.79
CA GLY A 138 1.59 15.48 -16.27
C GLY A 138 1.67 15.24 -14.75
N THR A 139 0.73 14.45 -14.19
CA THR A 139 0.58 14.20 -12.74
C THR A 139 0.59 12.71 -12.40
N ASP A 140 1.39 11.92 -13.10
CA ASP A 140 1.45 10.45 -12.96
C ASP A 140 1.77 9.97 -11.54
N ASP A 141 2.51 10.77 -10.78
CA ASP A 141 2.87 10.52 -9.38
C ASP A 141 1.65 10.48 -8.45
N LEU A 142 0.51 11.03 -8.89
CA LEU A 142 -0.74 11.05 -8.13
C LEU A 142 -1.62 9.82 -8.35
N LEU A 143 -1.33 8.98 -9.34
CA LEU A 143 -2.13 7.78 -9.62
C LEU A 143 -2.29 6.86 -8.39
N PRO A 144 -1.22 6.47 -7.66
CA PRO A 144 -1.36 5.65 -6.45
C PRO A 144 -2.30 6.25 -5.42
N ARG A 145 -2.25 7.57 -5.25
CA ARG A 145 -3.10 8.32 -4.32
C ARG A 145 -4.57 8.24 -4.75
N SER A 146 -4.86 8.50 -6.02
CA SER A 146 -6.21 8.44 -6.59
C SER A 146 -6.84 7.05 -6.43
N LEU A 147 -6.08 5.97 -6.69
CA LEU A 147 -6.55 4.60 -6.52
C LEU A 147 -6.88 4.27 -5.06
N ARG A 148 -6.03 4.70 -4.11
CA ARG A 148 -6.28 4.51 -2.68
C ARG A 148 -7.54 5.25 -2.22
N VAL A 149 -7.73 6.51 -2.65
CA VAL A 149 -8.94 7.30 -2.33
C VAL A 149 -10.21 6.61 -2.83
N LEU A 150 -10.21 6.10 -4.06
CA LEU A 150 -11.34 5.33 -4.60
C LEU A 150 -11.62 4.05 -3.82
N GLY A 151 -10.58 3.33 -3.41
CA GLY A 151 -10.74 2.15 -2.58
C GLY A 151 -11.32 2.47 -1.18
N VAL A 152 -10.95 3.61 -0.60
CA VAL A 152 -11.57 4.11 0.65
C VAL A 152 -13.04 4.46 0.42
N TYR A 153 -13.36 5.12 -0.70
CA TYR A 153 -14.73 5.43 -1.09
C TYR A 153 -15.60 4.17 -1.17
N LEU A 154 -15.13 3.11 -1.83
CA LEU A 154 -15.88 1.86 -1.95
C LEU A 154 -16.17 1.23 -0.59
N CYS A 155 -15.17 1.18 0.31
CA CYS A 155 -15.40 0.68 1.67
C CYS A 155 -16.42 1.53 2.45
N ALA A 156 -16.37 2.86 2.30
CA ALA A 156 -17.30 3.75 2.98
C ALA A 156 -18.74 3.64 2.43
N ALA A 157 -18.89 3.54 1.11
CA ALA A 157 -20.19 3.44 0.43
C ALA A 157 -20.94 2.15 0.77
N GLU A 158 -20.22 1.04 1.01
CA GLU A 158 -20.79 -0.21 1.51
C GLU A 158 -20.96 -0.25 3.05
N ALA A 159 -20.84 0.90 3.73
CA ALA A 159 -20.93 1.02 5.19
C ALA A 159 -20.00 0.06 5.97
N ARG A 160 -18.82 -0.25 5.40
CA ARG A 160 -17.85 -1.15 6.04
C ARG A 160 -17.05 -0.43 7.13
N ASP A 161 -16.55 -1.21 8.09
CA ASP A 161 -15.59 -0.69 9.08
C ASP A 161 -14.31 -0.25 8.36
N LEU A 162 -14.07 1.07 8.35
CA LEU A 162 -12.88 1.65 7.74
C LEU A 162 -11.58 1.23 8.44
N GLY A 163 -11.63 0.72 9.67
CA GLY A 163 -10.49 0.04 10.31
C GLY A 163 -10.04 -1.23 9.56
N ASP A 164 -10.92 -1.81 8.74
CA ASP A 164 -10.63 -2.97 7.89
C ASP A 164 -10.42 -2.61 6.41
N CYS A 165 -10.57 -1.33 6.05
CA CYS A 165 -10.23 -0.85 4.72
C CYS A 165 -8.71 -0.89 4.50
N ARG A 166 -8.25 -1.80 3.62
CA ARG A 166 -6.83 -1.92 3.28
C ARG A 166 -6.27 -0.64 2.67
N CYS A 167 -7.03 0.01 1.77
CA CYS A 167 -6.61 1.23 1.09
C CYS A 167 -6.33 2.38 2.07
N LEU A 168 -7.17 2.50 3.10
CA LEU A 168 -6.98 3.50 4.15
C LEU A 168 -5.78 3.16 5.03
N ARG A 169 -5.60 1.88 5.36
CA ARG A 169 -4.45 1.40 6.13
C ARG A 169 -3.14 1.68 5.39
N ASP A 170 -3.05 1.30 4.13
CA ASP A 170 -1.86 1.50 3.31
C ASP A 170 -1.56 3.01 3.16
N LEU A 171 -2.59 3.86 3.04
CA LEU A 171 -2.42 5.33 3.02
C LEU A 171 -1.85 5.88 4.35
N ILE A 172 -2.31 5.36 5.48
CA ILE A 172 -1.81 5.76 6.82
C ILE A 172 -0.41 5.21 7.08
N ASP A 173 -0.13 3.97 6.66
CA ASP A 173 1.17 3.33 6.82
C ASP A 173 2.26 4.06 6.03
N ASP A 174 1.95 4.51 4.80
CA ASP A 174 2.91 5.17 3.92
C ASP A 174 3.16 6.64 4.29
N HIS A 175 2.12 7.37 4.71
CA HIS A 175 2.20 8.83 4.86
C HIS A 175 1.91 9.34 6.27
N GLY A 176 1.44 8.47 7.17
CA GLY A 176 0.93 8.85 8.48
C GLY A 176 -0.52 9.37 8.45
N LEU A 177 -1.14 9.42 9.62
CA LEU A 177 -2.57 9.74 9.77
C LEU A 177 -2.93 11.18 9.33
N ALA A 178 -2.06 12.15 9.61
CA ALA A 178 -2.31 13.55 9.28
C ALA A 178 -2.33 13.76 7.75
N GLU A 179 -1.38 13.18 7.04
CA GLU A 179 -1.30 13.26 5.58
C GLU A 179 -2.40 12.44 4.92
N ALA A 180 -2.70 11.24 5.43
CA ALA A 180 -3.85 10.45 4.96
C ALA A 180 -5.16 11.24 5.05
N LYS A 181 -5.36 12.01 6.14
CA LYS A 181 -6.48 12.92 6.28
C LYS A 181 -6.47 14.04 5.23
N HIS A 182 -5.31 14.67 5.00
CA HIS A 182 -5.17 15.71 4.00
C HIS A 182 -5.50 15.19 2.59
N VAL A 183 -4.95 14.03 2.22
CA VAL A 183 -5.23 13.33 0.95
C VAL A 183 -6.73 13.06 0.78
N LEU A 184 -7.38 12.51 1.80
CA LEU A 184 -8.81 12.21 1.74
C LEU A 184 -9.65 13.48 1.68
N GLN A 185 -9.29 14.53 2.42
CA GLN A 185 -9.95 15.85 2.32
C GLN A 185 -9.77 16.48 0.93
N GLY A 186 -8.62 16.23 0.30
CA GLY A 186 -8.37 16.54 -1.10
C GLY A 186 -9.32 15.79 -2.04
N ALA A 187 -9.85 14.62 -1.68
CA ALA A 187 -10.96 13.92 -2.33
C ALA A 187 -10.90 13.86 -3.87
N MET A 188 -9.72 13.62 -4.44
CA MET A 188 -9.48 13.66 -5.90
C MET A 188 -9.56 15.06 -6.54
N SER A 189 -9.27 16.13 -5.79
CA SER A 189 -9.22 17.51 -6.31
C SER A 189 -8.26 17.61 -7.48
N ASP A 190 -7.14 16.89 -7.40
CA ASP A 190 -6.10 16.85 -8.42
C ASP A 190 -6.63 16.31 -9.76
N LEU A 191 -7.62 15.41 -9.73
CA LEU A 191 -8.28 14.86 -10.93
C LEU A 191 -9.38 15.78 -11.49
N ALA A 192 -9.95 16.64 -10.65
CA ALA A 192 -11.03 17.56 -11.02
C ALA A 192 -10.53 18.92 -11.54
N ALA A 193 -9.23 19.22 -11.40
CA ALA A 193 -8.62 20.52 -11.72
C ALA A 193 -8.60 20.87 -13.22
N SER A 194 -9.29 20.12 -14.07
CA SER A 194 -9.35 20.33 -15.51
C SER A 194 -10.78 20.11 -16.04
N GLY A 195 -11.74 20.83 -15.48
CA GLY A 195 -12.94 21.15 -16.25
C GLY A 195 -12.57 22.11 -17.38
N PRO A 196 -13.17 22.00 -18.59
CA PRO A 196 -12.96 23.00 -19.63
C PRO A 196 -13.30 24.37 -19.07
N THR A 197 -12.34 25.29 -19.11
CA THR A 197 -12.63 26.72 -19.04
C THR A 197 -13.64 27.04 -20.13
N ARG A 198 -14.89 27.24 -19.73
CA ARG A 198 -15.91 27.87 -20.60
C ARG A 198 -15.62 29.34 -20.72
#